data_AF-A0A0M0KHI6-F1
#
_entry.id   AF-A0A0M0KHI6-F1
#
_cell.length_a   1.000
_cell.length_b   1.000
_cell.length_c   1.000
_cell.angle_alpha   90.00
_cell.angle_beta   90.00
_cell.angle_gamma   90.00
#
_symmetry.space_group_name_H-M   'P 1'
#
loop_
_entity.id
_entity.type
_entity.pdbx_description
1 polymer ?
#
loop_
_entity_poly.entity_id
_entity_poly.type
_entity_poly.pdbx_seq_one_letter_code
_entity_poly.pdbx_strand_id
1 'polypeptide(L)'
;MMKLSTMKKVVATVDKKWRSPLAEFILERWGFDRHSVFYWRASANFIFMFQHHGKKYYLRFNDSCERNLTMIKEELKLYKLNLSFTIECTIDQ
;
A
#
# COMPACT_ATOMS: atom_id res chain seq x y z
N MET A 1 5.57 -12.59 9.93
CA MET A 1 5.91 -11.23 10.42
C MET A 1 6.88 -10.63 9.42
N MET A 2 6.71 -9.36 9.07
CA MET A 2 7.47 -8.83 7.94
C MET A 2 8.97 -8.79 8.21
N LYS A 3 9.79 -9.21 7.24
CA LYS A 3 11.24 -9.14 7.40
C LYS A 3 11.66 -7.68 7.57
N LEU A 4 12.48 -7.41 8.61
CA LEU A 4 12.98 -6.06 8.88
C LEU A 4 13.80 -5.50 7.70
N SER A 5 14.48 -6.38 6.95
CA SER A 5 15.18 -6.02 5.71
C SER A 5 14.21 -5.51 4.63
N THR A 6 13.05 -6.14 4.46
CA THR A 6 12.00 -5.71 3.55
C THR A 6 11.40 -4.37 3.97
N MET A 7 11.12 -4.20 5.27
CA MET A 7 10.66 -2.91 5.80
C MET A 7 11.67 -1.79 5.49
N LYS A 8 12.96 -2.04 5.73
CA LYS A 8 14.03 -1.06 5.44
C LYS A 8 14.10 -0.71 3.95
N LYS A 9 13.98 -1.70 3.05
CA LYS A 9 14.01 -1.46 1.60
C LYS A 9 12.89 -0.51 1.16
N VAL A 10 11.67 -0.72 1.65
CA VAL A 10 10.52 0.13 1.29
C VAL A 10 10.59 1.49 1.98
N VAL A 11 10.97 1.57 3.25
CA VAL A 11 11.13 2.86 3.95
C VAL A 11 12.26 3.69 3.33
N ALA A 12 13.30 3.06 2.79
CA ALA A 12 14.37 3.76 2.08
C ALA A 12 13.93 4.43 0.76
N THR A 13 12.76 4.08 0.21
CA THR A 13 12.19 4.79 -0.95
C THR A 13 11.42 6.04 -0.56
N VAL A 14 11.20 6.27 0.74
CA VAL A 14 10.50 7.45 1.25
C VAL A 14 11.46 8.64 1.29
N ASP A 15 11.04 9.77 0.73
CA ASP A 15 11.82 11.00 0.71
C ASP A 15 11.78 11.76 2.06
N LYS A 16 12.55 12.85 2.16
CA LYS A 16 12.60 13.71 3.36
C LYS A 16 11.27 14.41 3.69
N LYS A 17 10.30 14.40 2.77
CA LYS A 17 8.95 14.98 2.91
C LYS A 17 7.90 13.89 3.13
N TRP A 18 8.32 12.66 3.44
CA TRP A 18 7.45 11.50 3.64
C TRP A 18 6.71 11.02 2.40
N ARG A 19 7.12 11.44 1.19
CA ARG A 19 6.53 10.97 -0.07
C ARG A 19 7.23 9.71 -0.53
N SER A 20 6.51 8.86 -1.25
CA SER A 20 7.05 7.59 -1.74
C SER A 20 6.83 7.44 -3.24
N PRO A 21 7.87 7.58 -4.06
CA PRO A 21 7.81 7.31 -5.50
C PRO A 21 7.36 5.86 -5.79
N LEU A 22 7.70 4.91 -4.92
CA LEU A 22 7.23 3.53 -5.03
C LEU A 22 5.70 3.45 -4.87
N ALA A 23 5.13 4.14 -3.88
CA ALA A 23 3.69 4.17 -3.69
C ALA A 23 2.97 4.91 -4.82
N GLU A 24 3.56 6.00 -5.34
CA GLU A 24 3.05 6.70 -6.53
C GLU A 24 3.02 5.77 -7.76
N PHE A 25 4.11 5.03 -8.02
CA PHE A 25 4.18 4.06 -9.13
C PHE A 25 3.09 2.99 -9.04
N ILE A 26 2.83 2.46 -7.84
CA ILE A 26 1.74 1.49 -7.63
C ILE A 26 0.40 2.15 -7.95
N LEU A 27 0.16 3.37 -7.47
CA LEU A 27 -1.10 4.08 -7.63
C LEU A 27 -1.36 4.57 -9.07
N GLU A 28 -0.37 4.61 -9.96
CA GLU A 28 -0.56 5.02 -11.37
C GLU A 28 -1.70 4.25 -12.06
N ARG A 29 -1.89 2.97 -11.72
CA ARG A 29 -2.95 2.13 -12.31
C ARG A 29 -4.36 2.49 -11.85
N TRP A 30 -4.50 3.15 -10.70
CA TRP A 30 -5.79 3.52 -10.11
C TRP A 30 -6.10 5.02 -10.20
N GLY A 31 -5.06 5.84 -10.40
CA GLY A 31 -5.15 7.29 -10.40
C GLY A 31 -5.16 7.87 -8.98
N PHE A 32 -4.52 9.02 -8.81
CA PHE A 32 -4.42 9.73 -7.54
C PHE A 32 -4.13 11.21 -7.81
N ASP A 33 -4.41 12.05 -6.83
CA ASP A 33 -4.09 13.47 -6.89
C ASP A 33 -2.58 13.61 -6.74
N ARG A 34 -1.88 14.22 -7.72
CA ARG A 34 -0.42 14.29 -7.73
C ARG A 34 0.12 14.90 -6.43
N HIS A 35 1.24 14.36 -5.95
CA HIS A 35 1.91 14.79 -4.72
C HIS A 35 1.10 14.62 -3.42
N SER A 36 0.01 13.84 -3.45
CA SER A 36 -0.82 13.54 -2.27
C SER A 36 -0.41 12.26 -1.55
N VAL A 37 0.59 11.52 -2.04
CA VAL A 37 0.97 10.20 -1.52
C VAL A 37 2.01 10.32 -0.41
N PHE A 38 1.66 9.88 0.79
CA PHE A 38 2.50 9.97 1.99
C PHE A 38 2.62 8.64 2.72
N TYR A 39 3.81 8.36 3.22
CA TYR A 39 4.08 7.23 4.11
C TYR A 39 3.35 7.40 5.45
N TRP A 40 2.75 6.30 5.93
CA TRP A 40 2.09 6.27 7.24
C TRP A 40 2.81 5.32 8.21
N ARG A 41 2.91 4.03 7.86
CA ARG A 41 3.62 3.04 8.67
C ARG A 41 4.05 1.81 7.86
N ALA A 42 5.04 1.10 8.39
CA ALA A 42 5.45 -0.23 7.96
C ALA A 42 5.49 -1.15 9.18
N SER A 43 4.75 -2.26 9.14
CA SER A 43 4.73 -3.28 10.20
C SER A 43 4.31 -4.61 9.58
N ALA A 44 3.09 -5.10 9.85
CA ALA A 44 2.54 -6.26 9.13
C ALA A 44 2.14 -5.93 7.67
N ASN A 45 1.95 -4.64 7.35
CA ASN A 45 1.68 -4.15 6.01
C ASN A 45 2.39 -2.80 5.82
N PHE A 46 2.65 -2.44 4.58
CA PHE A 46 2.98 -1.08 4.20
C PHE A 46 1.69 -0.29 4.01
N ILE A 47 1.58 0.86 4.68
CA ILE A 47 0.43 1.74 4.58
C ILE A 47 0.89 3.11 4.12
N PHE A 48 0.27 3.58 3.05
CA PHE A 48 0.42 4.93 2.51
C PHE A 48 -0.95 5.59 2.44
N MET A 49 -0.99 6.90 2.67
CA MET A 49 -2.18 7.72 2.47
C MET A 49 -2.06 8.44 1.14
N PHE A 50 -3.18 8.57 0.43
CA PHE A 50 -3.24 9.39 -0.78
C PHE A 50 -4.60 10.07 -0.90
N GLN A 51 -4.69 11.04 -1.81
CA GLN A 51 -5.96 11.63 -2.19
C GLN A 51 -6.33 11.23 -3.61
N HIS A 52 -7.63 11.09 -3.85
CA HIS A 52 -8.19 10.88 -5.17
C HIS A 52 -9.52 11.65 -5.24
N HIS A 53 -9.60 12.62 -6.15
CA HIS A 53 -10.73 13.57 -6.22
C HIS A 53 -10.98 14.28 -4.88
N GLY A 54 -9.92 14.70 -4.18
CA GLY A 54 -10.01 15.41 -2.90
C GLY A 54 -10.46 14.58 -1.70
N LYS A 55 -10.72 13.28 -1.88
CA LYS A 55 -11.04 12.34 -0.80
C LYS A 55 -9.80 11.56 -0.39
N LYS A 56 -9.66 11.29 0.91
CA LYS A 56 -8.54 10.53 1.47
C LYS A 56 -8.77 9.02 1.33
N TYR A 57 -7.73 8.32 0.90
CA TYR A 57 -7.68 6.87 0.75
C TYR A 57 -6.39 6.30 1.32
N TYR A 58 -6.38 4.98 1.52
CA TYR A 58 -5.24 4.24 2.02
C TYR A 58 -4.82 3.19 0.99
N LEU A 59 -3.54 3.21 0.64
CA LEU A 59 -2.88 2.15 -0.09
C LEU A 59 -2.26 1.20 0.92
N ARG A 60 -2.66 -0.07 0.87
CA ARG A 60 -2.10 -1.14 1.68
C ARG A 60 -1.41 -2.14 0.76
N PHE A 61 -0.14 -2.44 0.99
CA PHE A 61 0.51 -3.52 0.25
C PHE A 61 1.48 -4.31 1.12
N ASN A 62 1.82 -5.50 0.66
CA ASN A 62 2.79 -6.38 1.30
C ASN A 62 3.70 -7.04 0.26
N ASP A 63 4.82 -7.55 0.71
CA ASP A 63 5.74 -8.40 -0.04
C ASP A 63 5.09 -9.75 -0.35
N SER A 64 5.24 -10.22 -1.59
CA SER A 64 4.60 -11.45 -2.05
C SER A 64 5.10 -12.72 -1.37
N CYS A 65 6.31 -12.69 -0.79
CA CYS A 65 6.82 -13.82 -0.01
C CYS A 65 6.05 -14.03 1.30
N GLU A 66 5.21 -13.09 1.71
CA GLU A 66 4.52 -13.13 3.01
C GLU A 66 3.02 -13.41 2.90
N ARG A 67 2.42 -13.23 1.73
CA ARG A 67 1.00 -13.52 1.49
C ARG A 67 0.78 -14.07 0.08
N ASN A 68 0.25 -15.28 0.00
CA ASN A 68 -0.17 -15.87 -1.26
C ASN A 68 -1.43 -15.13 -1.79
N LEU A 69 -1.46 -14.88 -3.10
CA LEU A 69 -2.59 -14.26 -3.84
C LEU A 69 -3.96 -14.87 -3.48
N THR A 70 -3.99 -16.16 -3.16
CA THR A 70 -5.19 -16.89 -2.72
C THR A 70 -5.74 -16.33 -1.41
N MET A 71 -4.88 -16.05 -0.43
CA MET A 71 -5.29 -15.51 0.88
C MET A 71 -5.84 -14.09 0.77
N ILE A 72 -5.28 -13.26 -0.12
CA ILE A 72 -5.75 -11.89 -0.36
C ILE A 72 -7.12 -11.89 -1.01
N LYS A 73 -7.37 -12.82 -1.94
CA LYS A 73 -8.70 -13.00 -2.54
C LYS A 73 -9.76 -13.42 -1.53
N GLU A 74 -9.41 -14.23 -0.54
CA GLU A 74 -10.34 -14.62 0.53
C GLU A 74 -10.61 -13.47 1.51
N GLU A 75 -9.57 -12.72 1.89
CA GLU A 75 -9.70 -11.51 2.75
C GLU A 75 -10.59 -10.44 2.07
N LEU A 76 -10.40 -10.19 0.77
CA LEU A 76 -11.24 -9.26 -0.01
C LEU A 76 -12.71 -9.70 -0.12
N LYS A 77 -12.99 -11.02 -0.16
CA LYS A 77 -14.37 -11.54 -0.13
C LYS A 77 -15.07 -11.17 1.17
N LEU A 78 -14.36 -11.21 2.29
CA LEU A 78 -14.91 -10.82 3.60
C LEU A 78 -15.16 -9.31 3.68
N TYR A 79 -14.23 -8.48 3.19
CA TYR A 79 -14.39 -7.02 3.22
C TYR A 79 -15.44 -6.46 2.26
N LYS A 80 -15.76 -7.17 1.17
CA LYS A 80 -16.88 -6.79 0.27
C LYS A 80 -18.24 -6.73 0.99
N LEU A 81 -18.39 -7.35 2.16
CA LEU A 81 -19.58 -7.28 3.00
C LEU A 81 -19.62 -6.07 3.95
N ASN A 82 -18.50 -5.34 4.16
CA ASN A 82 -18.39 -4.24 5.13
C ASN A 82 -17.47 -3.12 4.59
N LEU A 83 -17.96 -2.37 3.60
CA LEU A 83 -17.17 -1.43 2.82
C LEU A 83 -16.47 -0.32 3.64
N SER A 84 -15.14 -0.32 3.56
CA SER A 84 -14.28 0.87 3.56
C SER A 84 -13.16 0.61 2.55
N PHE A 85 -13.12 1.41 1.48
CA PHE A 85 -12.31 1.16 0.28
C PHE A 85 -10.81 1.11 0.62
N THR A 86 -10.22 -0.08 0.62
CA THR A 86 -8.78 -0.34 0.82
C THR A 86 -8.25 -1.01 -0.44
N ILE A 87 -7.24 -0.40 -1.08
CA ILE A 87 -6.57 -1.02 -2.23
C ILE A 87 -5.46 -1.91 -1.66
N GLU A 88 -5.60 -3.22 -1.85
CA GLU A 88 -4.59 -4.22 -1.49
C GLU A 88 -3.80 -4.65 -2.73
N CYS A 89 -2.48 -4.46 -2.71
CA CYS A 89 -1.58 -4.91 -3.77
C CYS A 89 -0.49 -5.82 -3.19
N THR A 90 -0.04 -6.79 -3.99
CA THR A 90 1.13 -7.63 -3.66
C THR A 90 2.20 -7.32 -4.70
N ILE A 91 3.40 -6.98 -4.23
CA ILE A 91 4.53 -6.71 -5.12
C ILE A 91 5.35 -7.99 -5.21
N ASP A 92 5.36 -8.61 -6.39
CA ASP A 92 6.35 -9.63 -6.75
C ASP A 92 7.66 -8.91 -7.15
N GLN A 93 8.77 -9.26 -6.48
CA GLN A 93 10.12 -8.86 -6.89
C GLN A 93 10.64 -9.79 -7.99
#